data_AF-A0ABD3XSD5-F1
#
_entry.id   AF-A0ABD3XSD5-F1
#
_cell.length_a   1.000
_cell.length_b   1.000
_cell.length_c   1.000
_cell.angle_alpha   90.00
_cell.angle_beta   90.00
_cell.angle_gamma   90.00
#
_symmetry.space_group_name_H-M   'P 1'
#
loop_
_entity.id
_entity.type
_entity.pdbx_description
1 polymer ?
#
loop_
_entity_poly.entity_id
_entity_poly.type
_entity_poly.pdbx_seq_one_letter_code
_entity_poly.pdbx_strand_id
1 'polypeptide(L)'
;MSVPQRFNESEYINWLKCTNAFIILKEGLHPFIDTGVKKLHTNVKQKVISFLSESIGTIQCKHCSSNDIFYKGATGRSSAQWIIKCPSSVCDVWLDEILTFHTEPDKRSINWTNSDISKWDTDPYEIAKVFMPKGLDRKTKLPEELDIPAILSLLKYCKYFMKYVPNTRLLTDLIDVRNILYHSGSFKVTDAQKDKWIDMMSQLVMDLNLPVTVRNGMYMLKKEEISIKFEDMETRALMNMVTLLQCDIEEVKNKTVSIQEIQSQLSVQTHTNIDDISDTRMKTNTLETDMKEVKTILTELSKKSDKIADFLEHNDIKGKDLLGVVGSNKKNIIELRSRQYEVEKNILDIKSDLSSVKEQVGKHKEETTNKLEQLEVTVEENEQEGKTYIIVCVYYDK
;
A
#
# COMPACT_ATOMS: atom_id res chain seq x y z
N MET A 1 -50.86 -45.15 -26.90
CA MET A 1 -51.64 -43.91 -26.69
C MET A 1 -50.98 -42.81 -27.49
N SER A 2 -51.72 -42.16 -28.38
CA SER A 2 -51.18 -41.06 -29.21
C SER A 2 -50.94 -39.81 -28.36
N VAL A 3 -50.04 -38.94 -28.79
CA VAL A 3 -49.72 -37.68 -28.09
C VAL A 3 -50.99 -36.83 -27.83
N PRO A 4 -51.94 -36.68 -28.78
CA PRO A 4 -53.18 -35.94 -28.55
C PRO A 4 -54.10 -36.54 -27.48
N GLN A 5 -54.09 -37.87 -27.29
CA GLN A 5 -54.90 -38.53 -26.27
C GLN A 5 -54.40 -38.22 -24.85
N ARG A 6 -53.08 -38.07 -24.66
CA ARG A 6 -52.47 -37.73 -23.36
C ARG A 6 -52.86 -36.33 -22.88
N PHE A 7 -53.01 -35.38 -23.80
CA PHE A 7 -53.38 -34.00 -23.47
C PHE A 7 -54.84 -33.84 -23.00
N ASN A 8 -55.64 -34.90 -23.05
CA ASN A 8 -56.98 -34.93 -22.46
C ASN A 8 -57.00 -35.59 -21.07
N GLU A 9 -55.87 -36.12 -20.59
CA GLU A 9 -55.77 -36.70 -19.24
C GLU A 9 -55.32 -35.63 -18.23
N SER A 10 -56.15 -35.35 -17.23
CA SER A 10 -55.84 -34.39 -16.17
C SER A 10 -54.53 -34.72 -15.45
N GLU A 11 -54.26 -36.01 -15.23
CA GLU A 11 -53.04 -36.47 -14.58
C GLU A 11 -51.76 -36.17 -15.37
N TYR A 12 -51.85 -36.20 -16.70
CA TYR A 12 -50.72 -35.86 -17.58
C TYR A 12 -50.52 -34.33 -17.65
N ILE A 13 -51.61 -33.56 -17.70
CA ILE A 13 -51.55 -32.09 -17.60
C ILE A 13 -50.92 -31.68 -16.27
N ASN A 14 -51.29 -32.34 -15.18
CA ASN A 14 -50.72 -32.09 -13.85
C ASN A 14 -49.23 -32.43 -13.79
N TRP A 15 -48.81 -33.52 -14.43
CA TRP A 15 -47.38 -33.85 -14.57
C TRP A 15 -46.62 -32.74 -15.33
N LEU A 16 -47.20 -32.21 -16.42
CA LEU A 16 -46.62 -31.09 -17.17
C LEU A 16 -46.52 -29.82 -16.31
N LYS A 17 -47.58 -29.49 -15.55
CA LYS A 17 -47.58 -28.33 -14.63
C LYS A 17 -46.47 -28.43 -13.59
N CYS A 18 -46.32 -29.60 -12.96
CA CYS A 18 -45.28 -29.81 -11.95
C CYS A 18 -43.88 -29.74 -12.56
N THR A 19 -43.71 -30.29 -13.77
CA THR A 19 -42.44 -30.20 -14.51
C THR A 19 -42.11 -28.75 -14.86
N ASN A 20 -43.09 -27.97 -15.32
CA ASN A 20 -42.91 -26.56 -15.64
C ASN A 20 -42.64 -25.71 -14.39
N ALA A 21 -43.27 -26.04 -13.25
CA ALA A 21 -42.98 -25.40 -11.98
C ALA A 21 -41.49 -25.56 -11.60
N PHE A 22 -40.90 -26.75 -11.79
CA PHE A 22 -39.46 -26.93 -11.56
C PHE A 22 -38.57 -26.12 -12.52
N ILE A 23 -39.01 -25.90 -13.76
CA ILE A 23 -38.28 -25.04 -14.72
C ILE A 23 -38.29 -23.59 -14.22
N ILE A 24 -39.47 -23.06 -13.89
CA ILE A 24 -39.62 -21.70 -13.35
C ILE A 24 -38.81 -21.53 -12.06
N LEU A 25 -38.84 -22.54 -11.17
CA LEU A 25 -38.03 -22.55 -9.95
C LEU A 25 -36.54 -22.50 -10.26
N LYS A 26 -36.06 -23.33 -11.19
CA LYS A 26 -34.65 -23.37 -11.61
C LYS A 26 -34.20 -22.00 -12.08
N GLU A 27 -34.93 -21.39 -13.00
CA GLU A 27 -34.60 -20.07 -13.55
C GLU A 27 -34.57 -18.99 -12.46
N GLY A 28 -35.55 -19.01 -11.55
CA GLY A 28 -35.60 -18.11 -10.41
C GLY A 28 -34.44 -18.27 -9.41
N LEU A 29 -33.88 -19.48 -9.31
CA LEU A 29 -32.77 -19.79 -8.41
C LEU A 29 -31.41 -19.34 -8.95
N HIS A 30 -31.21 -19.23 -10.28
CA HIS A 30 -29.88 -18.92 -10.83
C HIS A 30 -29.25 -17.65 -10.26
N PRO A 31 -29.93 -16.47 -10.22
CA PRO A 31 -29.30 -15.25 -9.72
C PRO A 31 -28.96 -15.33 -8.23
N PHE A 32 -29.81 -16.02 -7.46
CA PHE A 32 -29.61 -16.25 -6.03
C PHE A 32 -28.37 -17.12 -5.78
N ILE A 33 -28.24 -18.22 -6.54
CA ILE A 33 -27.11 -19.14 -6.45
C ILE A 33 -25.82 -18.45 -6.91
N ASP A 34 -25.83 -17.74 -8.04
CA ASP A 34 -24.64 -17.05 -8.55
C ASP A 34 -24.06 -16.07 -7.53
N THR A 35 -24.92 -15.23 -6.97
CA THR A 35 -24.53 -14.27 -5.93
C THR A 35 -24.02 -14.99 -4.67
N GLY A 36 -24.70 -16.06 -4.26
CA GLY A 36 -24.35 -16.81 -3.06
C GLY A 36 -23.02 -17.56 -3.19
N VAL A 37 -22.76 -18.18 -4.33
CA VAL A 37 -21.55 -18.96 -4.61
C VAL A 37 -20.32 -18.04 -4.63
N LYS A 38 -20.42 -16.87 -5.26
CA LYS A 38 -19.34 -15.85 -5.27
C LYS A 38 -19.00 -15.38 -3.85
N LYS A 39 -20.02 -15.16 -3.00
CA LYS A 39 -19.83 -14.76 -1.60
C LYS A 39 -19.23 -15.90 -0.76
N LEU A 40 -19.72 -17.13 -0.92
CA LEU A 40 -19.15 -18.31 -0.29
C LEU A 40 -17.66 -18.46 -0.63
N HIS A 41 -17.33 -18.38 -1.92
CA HIS A 41 -15.94 -18.47 -2.41
C HIS A 41 -15.06 -17.40 -1.78
N THR A 42 -15.52 -16.15 -1.73
CA THR A 42 -14.80 -15.05 -1.07
C THR A 42 -14.53 -15.35 0.40
N ASN A 43 -15.52 -15.86 1.14
CA ASN A 43 -15.38 -16.19 2.56
C ASN A 43 -14.36 -17.32 2.78
N VAL A 44 -14.48 -18.41 2.03
CA VAL A 44 -13.53 -19.54 2.10
C VAL A 44 -12.12 -19.04 1.74
N LYS A 45 -11.98 -18.30 0.64
CA LYS A 45 -10.69 -17.78 0.17
C LYS A 45 -10.02 -16.86 1.19
N GLN A 46 -10.76 -15.97 1.85
CA GLN A 46 -10.22 -15.10 2.89
C GLN A 46 -9.66 -15.90 4.08
N LYS A 47 -10.39 -16.94 4.52
CA LYS A 47 -9.94 -17.82 5.60
C LYS A 47 -8.70 -18.61 5.22
N VAL A 48 -8.69 -19.18 4.02
CA VAL A 48 -7.52 -19.89 3.48
C VAL A 48 -6.31 -18.96 3.36
N ILE A 49 -6.48 -17.73 2.85
CA ILE A 49 -5.42 -16.73 2.79
C ILE A 49 -4.84 -16.48 4.18
N SER A 50 -5.68 -16.21 5.18
CA SER A 50 -5.21 -15.91 6.54
C SER A 50 -4.34 -17.03 7.13
N PHE A 51 -4.71 -18.29 6.89
CA PHE A 51 -3.96 -19.44 7.38
C PHE A 51 -2.66 -19.69 6.59
N LEU A 52 -2.70 -19.51 5.26
CA LEU A 52 -1.56 -19.79 4.38
C LEU A 52 -0.54 -18.64 4.32
N SER A 53 -0.95 -17.37 4.51
CA SER A 53 -0.04 -16.22 4.52
C SER A 53 0.94 -16.25 5.69
N GLU A 54 0.55 -16.85 6.82
CA GLU A 54 1.40 -17.03 7.99
C GLU A 54 2.40 -18.19 7.82
N SER A 55 2.13 -19.12 6.90
CA SER A 55 2.79 -20.43 6.87
C SER A 55 3.55 -20.75 5.57
N ILE A 56 2.97 -20.45 4.40
CA ILE A 56 3.35 -21.03 3.09
C ILE A 56 3.52 -19.95 2.00
N GLY A 57 2.91 -18.76 2.16
CA GLY A 57 3.13 -17.61 1.25
C GLY A 57 2.46 -17.73 -0.13
N THR A 58 1.71 -18.81 -0.40
CA THR A 58 0.91 -18.97 -1.63
C THR A 58 -0.39 -19.71 -1.33
N ILE A 59 -1.45 -19.39 -2.08
CA ILE A 59 -2.77 -20.02 -1.99
C ILE A 59 -3.08 -20.95 -3.17
N GLN A 60 -2.17 -21.02 -4.16
CA GLN A 60 -2.30 -21.89 -5.32
C GLN A 60 -1.40 -23.12 -5.15
N CYS A 61 -1.98 -24.30 -5.30
CA CYS A 61 -1.19 -25.53 -5.34
C CYS A 61 -0.67 -25.78 -6.76
N LYS A 62 0.65 -25.85 -6.92
CA LYS A 62 1.30 -26.20 -8.20
C LYS A 62 1.53 -27.69 -8.39
N HIS A 63 1.29 -28.50 -7.35
CA HIS A 63 1.63 -29.92 -7.31
C HIS A 63 0.43 -30.85 -7.46
N CYS A 64 -0.79 -30.34 -7.27
CA CYS A 64 -2.00 -31.14 -7.33
C CYS A 64 -2.90 -30.63 -8.46
N SER A 65 -3.18 -31.50 -9.42
CA SER A 65 -4.31 -31.39 -10.33
C SER A 65 -5.54 -32.11 -9.74
N SER A 66 -6.73 -31.91 -10.33
CA SER A 66 -7.99 -32.49 -9.84
C SER A 66 -8.01 -34.01 -9.74
N ASN A 67 -7.02 -34.72 -10.32
CA ASN A 67 -6.88 -36.17 -10.22
C ASN A 67 -5.77 -36.61 -9.23
N ASP A 68 -4.92 -35.70 -8.75
CA ASP A 68 -3.72 -36.04 -7.96
C ASP A 68 -4.02 -36.25 -6.47
N ILE A 69 -5.12 -35.68 -5.95
CA ILE A 69 -5.55 -35.88 -4.55
C ILE A 69 -6.47 -37.11 -4.42
N PHE A 70 -6.96 -37.67 -5.53
CA PHE A 70 -7.98 -38.73 -5.56
C PHE A 70 -7.56 -39.90 -6.46
N TYR A 71 -6.73 -40.83 -5.96
CA TYR A 71 -6.27 -41.96 -6.79
C TYR A 71 -7.18 -43.18 -6.76
N LYS A 72 -7.73 -43.57 -7.93
CA LYS A 72 -8.48 -44.83 -8.19
C LYS A 72 -7.72 -46.09 -7.73
N GLY A 73 -8.26 -46.81 -6.76
CA GLY A 73 -7.84 -48.16 -6.39
C GLY A 73 -7.94 -49.10 -7.59
N ALA A 74 -6.81 -49.70 -7.96
CA ALA A 74 -6.79 -50.87 -8.80
C ALA A 74 -7.43 -52.03 -8.03
N THR A 75 -8.22 -52.86 -8.72
CA THR A 75 -9.01 -54.02 -8.24
C THR A 75 -10.42 -53.68 -7.74
N GLY A 76 -11.40 -54.09 -8.53
CA GLY A 76 -12.82 -53.73 -8.41
C GLY A 76 -13.59 -54.34 -7.24
N ARG A 77 -13.03 -54.38 -6.03
CA ARG A 77 -13.79 -54.74 -4.81
C ARG A 77 -13.36 -53.89 -3.61
N SER A 78 -14.31 -53.07 -3.15
CA SER A 78 -14.47 -52.49 -1.81
C SER A 78 -13.32 -51.67 -1.18
N SER A 79 -13.66 -50.40 -0.92
CA SER A 79 -13.24 -49.58 0.24
C SER A 79 -11.78 -49.14 0.40
N ALA A 80 -11.18 -48.54 -0.63
CA ALA A 80 -10.01 -47.68 -0.42
C ALA A 80 -9.97 -46.50 -1.38
N GLN A 81 -10.10 -45.28 -0.85
CA GLN A 81 -9.49 -44.12 -1.48
C GLN A 81 -9.36 -42.97 -0.50
N TRP A 82 -8.12 -42.58 -0.20
CA TRP A 82 -7.83 -41.53 0.75
C TRP A 82 -7.01 -40.42 0.12
N ILE A 83 -7.39 -39.21 0.52
CA ILE A 83 -6.77 -37.91 0.24
C ILE A 83 -5.26 -38.04 0.46
N ILE A 84 -4.51 -38.05 -0.62
CA ILE A 84 -3.05 -37.90 -0.56
C ILE A 84 -2.82 -36.50 0.03
N LYS A 85 -2.12 -36.42 1.17
CA LYS A 85 -1.74 -35.13 1.75
C LYS A 85 -1.05 -34.31 0.67
N CYS A 86 -1.54 -33.09 0.47
CA CYS A 86 -0.96 -32.19 -0.52
C CYS A 86 0.52 -31.97 -0.18
N PRO A 87 1.47 -32.18 -1.12
CA PRO A 87 2.90 -31.96 -0.84
C PRO A 87 3.22 -30.54 -0.38
N SER A 88 2.41 -29.56 -0.80
CA SER A 88 2.54 -28.16 -0.38
C SER A 88 1.58 -27.77 0.75
N SER A 89 0.79 -28.70 1.30
CA SER A 89 -0.29 -28.50 2.29
C SER A 89 -1.40 -27.49 1.92
N VAL A 90 -1.25 -26.73 0.84
CA VAL A 90 -2.22 -25.74 0.34
C VAL A 90 -3.61 -26.35 0.13
N CYS A 91 -3.71 -27.50 -0.55
CA CYS A 91 -5.01 -28.13 -0.81
C CYS A 91 -5.65 -28.70 0.46
N ASP A 92 -4.86 -29.06 1.47
CA ASP A 92 -5.40 -29.56 2.74
C ASP A 92 -6.15 -28.43 3.47
N VAL A 93 -5.59 -27.22 3.46
CA VAL A 93 -6.21 -26.03 4.07
C VAL A 93 -7.50 -25.65 3.35
N TRP A 94 -7.49 -25.64 2.01
CA TRP A 94 -8.72 -25.43 1.24
C TRP A 94 -9.78 -26.48 1.56
N LEU A 95 -9.38 -27.76 1.59
CA LEU A 95 -10.29 -28.87 1.84
C LEU A 95 -10.91 -28.77 3.24
N ASP A 96 -10.11 -28.47 4.25
CA ASP A 96 -10.58 -28.29 5.63
C ASP A 96 -11.53 -27.10 5.74
N GLU A 97 -11.22 -25.96 5.11
CA GLU A 97 -12.10 -24.79 5.13
C GLU A 97 -13.43 -25.06 4.41
N ILE A 98 -13.40 -25.68 3.23
CA ILE A 98 -14.61 -26.06 2.47
C ILE A 98 -15.51 -26.97 3.31
N LEU A 99 -14.93 -27.91 4.06
CA LEU A 99 -15.66 -28.83 4.94
C LEU A 99 -16.39 -28.11 6.07
N THR A 100 -15.87 -27.00 6.56
CA THR A 100 -16.56 -26.23 7.61
C THR A 100 -17.94 -25.78 7.14
N PHE A 101 -18.11 -25.54 5.84
CA PHE A 101 -19.37 -25.17 5.20
C PHE A 101 -20.25 -26.37 4.81
N HIS A 102 -19.78 -27.61 4.93
CA HIS A 102 -20.60 -28.79 4.61
C HIS A 102 -21.46 -29.21 5.79
N THR A 103 -22.75 -29.52 5.55
CA THR A 103 -23.68 -29.98 6.58
C THR A 103 -23.35 -31.39 7.07
N GLU A 104 -22.76 -32.20 6.19
CA GLU A 104 -22.24 -33.54 6.47
C GLU A 104 -20.71 -33.57 6.22
N PRO A 105 -19.87 -33.09 7.15
CA PRO A 105 -18.45 -32.82 6.89
C PRO A 105 -17.57 -34.09 6.83
N ASP A 106 -18.13 -35.25 6.48
CA ASP A 106 -17.34 -36.44 6.23
C ASP A 106 -16.63 -36.31 4.88
N LYS A 107 -15.30 -36.24 4.92
CA LYS A 107 -14.42 -36.20 3.74
C LYS A 107 -14.75 -37.32 2.73
N ARG A 108 -15.29 -38.47 3.19
CA ARG A 108 -15.61 -39.64 2.36
C ARG A 108 -16.95 -39.54 1.63
N SER A 109 -17.89 -38.72 2.12
CA SER A 109 -19.22 -38.57 1.51
C SER A 109 -19.28 -37.48 0.44
N ILE A 110 -18.25 -36.64 0.37
CA ILE A 110 -18.20 -35.48 -0.54
C ILE A 110 -17.72 -35.87 -1.93
N ASN A 111 -18.36 -35.28 -2.93
CA ASN A 111 -18.13 -35.57 -4.34
C ASN A 111 -16.99 -34.71 -4.91
N TRP A 112 -15.80 -34.84 -4.32
CA TRP A 112 -14.64 -34.04 -4.71
C TRP A 112 -14.27 -34.15 -6.19
N THR A 113 -14.61 -35.28 -6.84
CA THR A 113 -14.36 -35.51 -8.27
C THR A 113 -15.13 -34.58 -9.21
N ASN A 114 -16.18 -33.90 -8.70
CA ASN A 114 -16.92 -32.89 -9.44
C ASN A 114 -16.13 -31.58 -9.59
N SER A 115 -15.10 -31.38 -8.75
CA SER A 115 -14.41 -30.11 -8.59
C SER A 115 -12.98 -30.14 -9.11
N ASP A 116 -12.56 -29.05 -9.73
CA ASP A 116 -11.20 -28.81 -10.16
C ASP A 116 -10.39 -28.06 -9.10
N ILE A 117 -9.57 -28.80 -8.34
CA ILE A 117 -8.76 -28.27 -7.24
C ILE A 117 -7.84 -27.13 -7.69
N SER A 118 -7.28 -27.20 -8.91
CA SER A 118 -6.37 -26.17 -9.40
C SER A 118 -7.05 -24.83 -9.69
N LYS A 119 -8.38 -24.77 -9.58
CA LYS A 119 -9.19 -23.57 -9.82
C LYS A 119 -9.91 -23.08 -8.56
N TRP A 120 -9.73 -23.71 -7.41
CA TRP A 120 -10.41 -23.29 -6.17
C TRP A 120 -10.14 -21.83 -5.78
N ASP A 121 -9.00 -21.26 -6.16
CA ASP A 121 -8.68 -19.87 -5.87
C ASP A 121 -9.29 -18.87 -6.88
N THR A 122 -9.58 -19.30 -8.11
CA THR A 122 -10.04 -18.44 -9.21
C THR A 122 -11.51 -18.60 -9.56
N ASP A 123 -12.06 -19.82 -9.43
CA ASP A 123 -13.40 -20.18 -9.89
C ASP A 123 -14.32 -20.53 -8.71
N PRO A 124 -15.29 -19.66 -8.39
CA PRO A 124 -16.28 -19.91 -7.34
C PRO A 124 -17.08 -21.20 -7.50
N TYR A 125 -17.34 -21.61 -8.75
CA TYR A 125 -18.18 -22.78 -9.01
C TYR A 125 -17.49 -24.09 -8.70
N GLU A 126 -16.16 -24.13 -8.79
CA GLU A 126 -15.42 -25.33 -8.41
C GLU A 126 -15.61 -25.65 -6.92
N ILE A 127 -15.66 -24.64 -6.06
CA ILE A 127 -16.02 -24.86 -4.64
C ILE A 127 -17.47 -25.30 -4.51
N ALA A 128 -18.41 -24.71 -5.25
CA ALA A 128 -19.83 -25.06 -5.15
C ALA A 128 -20.13 -26.52 -5.55
N LYS A 129 -19.43 -27.04 -6.56
CA LYS A 129 -19.64 -28.40 -7.12
C LYS A 129 -19.42 -29.54 -6.12
N VAL A 130 -18.67 -29.31 -5.04
CA VAL A 130 -18.43 -30.34 -4.00
C VAL A 130 -19.69 -30.64 -3.18
N PHE A 131 -20.63 -29.69 -3.10
CA PHE A 131 -21.92 -29.82 -2.40
C PHE A 131 -23.03 -30.43 -3.28
N MET A 132 -22.70 -30.79 -4.52
CA MET A 132 -23.65 -31.24 -5.53
C MET A 132 -23.54 -32.76 -5.74
N PRO A 133 -24.54 -33.43 -6.34
CA PRO A 133 -24.50 -34.87 -6.54
C PRO A 133 -23.41 -35.30 -7.52
N LYS A 134 -23.04 -36.58 -7.50
CA LYS A 134 -22.06 -37.15 -8.44
C LYS A 134 -22.52 -37.04 -9.88
N GLY A 135 -21.56 -36.95 -10.79
CA GLY A 135 -21.82 -37.04 -12.24
C GLY A 135 -22.07 -35.70 -12.92
N LEU A 136 -21.78 -34.58 -12.24
CA LEU A 136 -21.69 -33.29 -12.90
C LEU A 136 -20.56 -33.30 -13.92
N ASP A 137 -20.84 -32.77 -15.12
CA ASP A 137 -19.80 -32.59 -16.12
C ASP A 137 -18.77 -31.58 -15.58
N ARG A 138 -17.48 -31.94 -15.66
CA ARG A 138 -16.38 -31.04 -15.29
C ARG A 138 -16.40 -29.75 -16.14
N LYS A 139 -17.05 -29.78 -17.31
CA LYS A 139 -17.24 -28.63 -18.19
C LYS A 139 -18.35 -27.68 -17.77
N THR A 140 -19.22 -28.08 -16.83
CA THR A 140 -20.25 -27.18 -16.29
C THR A 140 -19.56 -26.01 -15.59
N LYS A 141 -19.68 -24.81 -16.13
CA LYS A 141 -18.98 -23.60 -15.67
C LYS A 141 -19.93 -22.53 -15.14
N LEU A 142 -21.22 -22.66 -15.44
CA LEU A 142 -22.20 -21.60 -15.23
C LEU A 142 -23.42 -22.08 -14.44
N PRO A 143 -24.06 -21.20 -13.63
CA PRO A 143 -25.33 -21.48 -12.95
C PRO A 143 -26.41 -22.02 -13.87
N GLU A 144 -26.50 -21.47 -15.07
CA GLU A 144 -27.56 -21.77 -16.03
C GLU A 144 -27.48 -23.23 -16.54
N GLU A 145 -26.26 -23.77 -16.52
CA GLU A 145 -25.95 -25.16 -16.89
C GLU A 145 -26.21 -26.15 -15.74
N LEU A 146 -26.43 -25.67 -14.51
CA LEU A 146 -26.78 -26.52 -13.38
C LEU A 146 -28.21 -27.03 -13.55
N ASP A 147 -28.40 -28.33 -13.34
CA ASP A 147 -29.74 -28.88 -13.26
C ASP A 147 -30.37 -28.57 -11.88
N ILE A 148 -31.70 -28.58 -11.81
CA ILE A 148 -32.41 -28.32 -10.55
C ILE A 148 -31.96 -29.22 -9.37
N PRO A 149 -31.62 -30.50 -9.55
CA PRO A 149 -31.13 -31.37 -8.47
C PRO A 149 -29.76 -30.93 -7.93
N ALA A 150 -28.86 -30.46 -8.79
CA ALA A 150 -27.59 -29.90 -8.33
C ALA A 150 -27.81 -28.65 -7.49
N ILE A 151 -28.71 -27.76 -7.94
CA ILE A 151 -29.08 -26.55 -7.17
C ILE A 151 -29.68 -26.91 -5.82
N LEU A 152 -30.68 -27.80 -5.78
CA LEU A 152 -31.33 -28.23 -4.52
C LEU A 152 -30.33 -28.93 -3.57
N SER A 153 -29.40 -29.71 -4.11
CA SER A 153 -28.34 -30.35 -3.32
C SER A 153 -27.37 -29.32 -2.75
N LEU A 154 -26.97 -28.31 -3.53
CA LEU A 154 -26.14 -27.21 -3.04
C LEU A 154 -26.82 -26.48 -1.87
N LEU A 155 -28.11 -26.15 -1.99
CA LEU A 155 -28.89 -25.54 -0.91
C LEU A 155 -28.93 -26.41 0.35
N LYS A 156 -29.00 -27.74 0.18
CA LYS A 156 -29.11 -28.72 1.26
C LYS A 156 -27.77 -28.95 1.97
N TYR A 157 -26.69 -29.12 1.22
CA TYR A 157 -25.41 -29.58 1.76
C TYR A 157 -24.45 -28.45 2.13
N CYS A 158 -24.73 -27.21 1.71
CA CYS A 158 -23.92 -26.05 2.06
C CYS A 158 -24.59 -25.22 3.15
N LYS A 159 -23.97 -25.16 4.34
CA LYS A 159 -24.41 -24.36 5.51
C LYS A 159 -24.60 -22.88 5.17
N TYR A 160 -23.81 -22.34 4.22
CA TYR A 160 -23.96 -20.96 3.78
C TYR A 160 -25.34 -20.69 3.18
N PHE A 161 -25.88 -21.65 2.43
CA PHE A 161 -27.20 -21.53 1.79
C PHE A 161 -28.32 -22.05 2.69
N MET A 162 -28.08 -23.14 3.42
CA MET A 162 -29.06 -23.79 4.29
C MET A 162 -29.69 -22.82 5.30
N LYS A 163 -28.94 -21.82 5.77
CA LYS A 163 -29.46 -20.80 6.70
C LYS A 163 -30.64 -19.98 6.16
N TYR A 164 -30.84 -19.95 4.84
CA TYR A 164 -31.97 -19.26 4.20
C TYR A 164 -33.18 -20.16 4.01
N VAL A 165 -33.09 -21.46 4.31
CA VAL A 165 -34.19 -22.43 4.18
C VAL A 165 -34.52 -22.98 5.56
N PRO A 166 -35.49 -22.40 6.29
CA PRO A 166 -35.80 -22.79 7.66
C PRO A 166 -36.21 -24.26 7.79
N ASN A 167 -36.98 -24.75 6.81
CA ASN A 167 -37.40 -26.15 6.75
C ASN A 167 -36.46 -26.96 5.85
N THR A 168 -35.40 -27.51 6.43
CA THR A 168 -34.37 -28.24 5.67
C THR A 168 -34.88 -29.55 5.07
N ARG A 169 -35.98 -30.11 5.61
CA ARG A 169 -36.67 -31.27 5.05
C ARG A 169 -37.30 -30.95 3.69
N LEU A 170 -37.72 -29.70 3.47
CA LEU A 170 -38.29 -29.23 2.21
C LEU A 170 -37.38 -29.54 1.02
N LEU A 171 -36.06 -29.35 1.17
CA LEU A 171 -35.09 -29.60 0.11
C LEU A 171 -34.98 -31.09 -0.23
N THR A 172 -35.05 -31.96 0.79
CA THR A 172 -35.04 -33.41 0.57
C THR A 172 -36.31 -33.85 -0.14
N ASP A 173 -37.47 -33.38 0.34
CA ASP A 173 -38.75 -33.71 -0.26
C ASP A 173 -38.85 -33.20 -1.71
N LEU A 174 -38.32 -32.01 -2.04
CA LEU A 174 -38.29 -31.48 -3.41
C LEU A 174 -37.37 -32.28 -4.34
N ILE A 175 -36.23 -32.76 -3.85
CA ILE A 175 -35.35 -33.66 -4.61
C ILE A 175 -36.09 -34.96 -4.95
N ASP A 176 -36.80 -35.53 -3.96
CA ASP A 176 -37.60 -36.75 -4.15
C ASP A 176 -38.73 -36.55 -5.14
N VAL A 177 -39.46 -35.43 -5.05
CA VAL A 177 -40.51 -35.07 -6.02
C VAL A 177 -39.94 -34.97 -7.44
N ARG A 178 -38.78 -34.32 -7.63
CA ARG A 178 -38.13 -34.25 -8.94
C ARG A 178 -37.82 -35.65 -9.46
N ASN A 179 -37.22 -36.50 -8.63
CA ASN A 179 -36.88 -37.88 -9.00
C ASN A 179 -38.13 -38.67 -9.41
N ILE A 180 -39.24 -38.53 -8.67
CA ILE A 180 -40.53 -39.14 -9.03
C ILE A 180 -41.00 -38.63 -10.39
N LEU A 181 -41.02 -37.31 -10.61
CA LEU A 181 -41.51 -36.71 -11.86
C LEU A 181 -40.70 -37.17 -13.09
N TYR A 182 -39.38 -37.20 -12.98
CA TYR A 182 -38.48 -37.44 -14.10
C TYR A 182 -38.27 -38.93 -14.39
N HIS A 183 -38.56 -39.80 -13.41
CA HIS A 183 -38.49 -41.25 -13.57
C HIS A 183 -39.87 -41.93 -13.62
N SER A 184 -40.97 -41.16 -13.56
CA SER A 184 -42.32 -41.70 -13.74
C SER A 184 -42.54 -42.10 -15.19
N GLY A 185 -42.50 -43.42 -15.47
CA GLY A 185 -42.82 -43.96 -16.80
C GLY A 185 -44.29 -43.79 -17.20
N SER A 186 -45.17 -43.46 -16.25
CA SER A 186 -46.60 -43.24 -16.49
C SER A 186 -46.96 -41.78 -16.75
N PHE A 187 -46.10 -40.82 -16.37
CA PHE A 187 -46.32 -39.38 -16.53
C PHE A 187 -47.66 -38.89 -15.93
N LYS A 188 -48.09 -39.51 -14.81
CA LYS A 188 -49.38 -39.23 -14.15
C LYS A 188 -49.17 -38.64 -12.76
N VAL A 189 -49.85 -37.53 -12.49
CA VAL A 189 -49.83 -36.83 -11.20
C VAL A 189 -51.25 -36.43 -10.83
N THR A 190 -51.71 -36.83 -9.64
CA THR A 190 -53.07 -36.47 -9.18
C THR A 190 -53.14 -34.97 -8.82
N ASP A 191 -54.34 -34.39 -8.79
CA ASP A 191 -54.51 -32.98 -8.40
C ASP A 191 -53.94 -32.69 -7.00
N ALA A 192 -54.19 -33.60 -6.05
CA ALA A 192 -53.66 -33.48 -4.69
C ALA A 192 -52.12 -33.52 -4.64
N GLN A 193 -51.48 -34.36 -5.46
CA GLN A 193 -50.02 -34.38 -5.59
C GLN A 193 -49.51 -33.09 -6.23
N LYS A 194 -50.14 -32.65 -7.32
CA LYS A 194 -49.78 -31.41 -8.02
C LYS A 194 -49.84 -30.20 -7.09
N ASP A 195 -50.94 -30.02 -6.36
CA ASP A 195 -51.10 -28.91 -5.42
C ASP A 195 -50.05 -28.97 -4.32
N LYS A 196 -49.84 -30.14 -3.71
CA LYS A 196 -48.82 -30.34 -2.68
C LYS A 196 -47.42 -29.97 -3.18
N TRP A 197 -47.05 -30.43 -4.38
CA TRP A 197 -45.71 -30.22 -4.92
C TRP A 197 -45.48 -28.76 -5.34
N ILE A 198 -46.47 -28.11 -5.94
CA ILE A 198 -46.40 -26.67 -6.25
C ILE A 198 -46.34 -25.85 -4.95
N ASP A 199 -47.04 -26.23 -3.89
CA ASP A 199 -46.97 -25.55 -2.60
C ASP A 199 -45.60 -25.68 -1.95
N MET A 200 -44.96 -26.85 -2.04
CA MET A 200 -43.59 -27.02 -1.59
C MET A 200 -42.61 -26.12 -2.35
N MET A 201 -42.73 -26.06 -3.68
CA MET A 201 -41.91 -25.15 -4.49
C MET A 201 -42.18 -23.69 -4.15
N SER A 202 -43.44 -23.31 -3.98
CA SER A 202 -43.85 -21.96 -3.57
C SER A 202 -43.30 -21.57 -2.20
N GLN A 203 -43.26 -22.52 -1.26
CA GLN A 203 -42.63 -22.29 0.04
C GLN A 203 -41.14 -21.98 -0.11
N LEU A 204 -40.40 -22.73 -0.94
CA LEU A 204 -38.99 -22.45 -1.18
C LEU A 204 -38.77 -21.08 -1.84
N VAL A 205 -39.63 -20.72 -2.80
CA VAL A 205 -39.63 -19.40 -3.45
C VAL A 205 -39.82 -18.28 -2.42
N MET A 206 -40.69 -18.48 -1.43
CA MET A 206 -40.90 -17.52 -0.34
C MET A 206 -39.73 -17.48 0.64
N ASP A 207 -39.22 -18.64 1.09
CA ASP A 207 -38.11 -18.74 2.04
C ASP A 207 -36.85 -18.03 1.51
N LEU A 208 -36.58 -18.18 0.21
CA LEU A 208 -35.44 -17.55 -0.46
C LEU A 208 -35.73 -16.13 -0.97
N ASN A 209 -36.96 -15.64 -0.79
CA ASN A 209 -37.44 -14.35 -1.29
C ASN A 209 -37.13 -14.13 -2.79
N LEU A 210 -37.46 -15.13 -3.62
CA LEU A 210 -37.19 -15.08 -5.05
C LEU A 210 -38.11 -14.05 -5.76
N PRO A 211 -37.75 -13.60 -6.99
CA PRO A 211 -38.48 -12.56 -7.72
C PRO A 211 -39.99 -12.81 -7.82
N VAL A 212 -40.75 -11.72 -7.87
CA VAL A 212 -42.23 -11.78 -7.97
C VAL A 212 -42.71 -12.53 -9.22
N THR A 213 -41.93 -12.50 -10.31
CA THR A 213 -42.21 -13.25 -11.54
C THR A 213 -42.27 -14.75 -11.30
N VAL A 214 -41.35 -15.30 -10.51
CA VAL A 214 -41.31 -16.72 -10.11
C VAL A 214 -42.53 -17.06 -9.25
N ARG A 215 -42.87 -16.20 -8.28
CA ARG A 215 -44.07 -16.37 -7.43
C ARG A 215 -45.36 -16.38 -8.24
N ASN A 216 -45.49 -15.44 -9.18
CA ASN A 216 -46.65 -15.37 -10.07
C ASN A 216 -46.73 -16.61 -10.95
N GLY A 217 -45.61 -17.09 -11.51
CA GLY A 217 -45.56 -18.32 -12.29
C GLY A 217 -46.07 -19.54 -11.52
N MET A 218 -45.65 -19.71 -10.26
CA MET A 218 -46.15 -20.79 -9.38
C MET A 218 -47.67 -20.70 -9.15
N TYR A 219 -48.16 -19.49 -8.88
CA TYR A 219 -49.58 -19.25 -8.65
C TYR A 219 -50.43 -19.55 -9.89
N MET A 220 -49.97 -19.15 -11.09
CA MET A 220 -50.68 -19.44 -12.34
C MET A 220 -50.74 -20.94 -12.62
N LEU A 221 -49.64 -21.67 -12.44
CA LEU A 221 -49.63 -23.13 -12.62
C LEU A 221 -50.57 -23.86 -11.66
N LYS A 222 -50.77 -23.33 -10.46
CA LYS A 222 -51.72 -23.87 -9.48
C LYS A 222 -53.17 -23.59 -9.88
N LYS A 223 -53.47 -22.36 -10.30
CA LYS A 223 -54.84 -21.88 -10.58
C LYS A 223 -55.38 -22.22 -11.96
N GLU A 224 -54.54 -22.31 -12.99
CA GLU A 224 -55.04 -22.52 -14.35
C GLU A 224 -55.61 -23.94 -14.52
N GLU A 225 -56.87 -24.06 -14.91
CA GLU A 225 -57.34 -25.22 -15.68
C GLU A 225 -56.73 -25.11 -17.08
N ILE A 226 -55.52 -25.63 -17.25
CA ILE A 226 -54.89 -25.69 -18.58
C ILE A 226 -55.72 -26.67 -19.43
N SER A 227 -56.75 -26.17 -20.10
CA SER A 227 -57.43 -26.88 -21.18
C SER A 227 -56.50 -26.85 -22.39
N ILE A 228 -55.64 -27.86 -22.54
CA ILE A 228 -54.72 -27.95 -23.69
C ILE A 228 -55.54 -28.43 -24.90
N LYS A 229 -56.33 -27.54 -25.51
CA LYS A 229 -56.78 -27.75 -26.89
C LYS A 229 -55.62 -27.41 -27.81
N PHE A 230 -55.39 -28.21 -28.84
CA PHE A 230 -54.23 -28.07 -29.73
C PHE A 230 -54.20 -26.71 -30.45
N GLU A 231 -55.38 -26.12 -30.72
CA GLU A 231 -55.57 -24.77 -31.28
C GLU A 231 -55.35 -23.64 -30.23
N ASP A 232 -55.41 -23.97 -28.94
CA ASP A 232 -55.13 -23.04 -27.83
C ASP A 232 -53.65 -23.02 -27.45
N MET A 233 -52.80 -23.97 -27.88
CA MET A 233 -51.37 -23.93 -27.54
C MET A 233 -50.65 -22.80 -28.26
N GLU A 234 -50.94 -22.52 -29.53
CA GLU A 234 -50.37 -21.36 -30.22
C GLU A 234 -50.89 -20.06 -29.61
N THR A 235 -52.19 -19.95 -29.34
CA THR A 235 -52.79 -18.76 -28.73
C THR A 235 -52.31 -18.54 -27.29
N ARG A 236 -52.12 -19.61 -26.51
CA ARG A 236 -51.60 -19.55 -25.13
C ARG A 236 -50.08 -19.41 -25.08
N ALA A 237 -49.33 -19.99 -26.02
CA ALA A 237 -47.91 -19.70 -26.19
C ALA A 237 -47.70 -18.23 -26.60
N LEU A 238 -48.54 -17.70 -27.49
CA LEU A 238 -48.58 -16.28 -27.83
C LEU A 238 -48.99 -15.43 -26.63
N MET A 239 -50.01 -15.80 -25.86
CA MET A 239 -50.45 -15.05 -24.68
C MET A 239 -49.38 -15.08 -23.56
N ASN A 240 -48.71 -16.21 -23.37
CA ASN A 240 -47.60 -16.34 -22.43
C ASN A 240 -46.38 -15.55 -22.92
N MET A 241 -46.06 -15.59 -24.22
CA MET A 241 -45.02 -14.75 -24.80
C MET A 241 -45.36 -13.27 -24.66
N VAL A 242 -46.62 -12.85 -24.90
CA VAL A 242 -47.07 -11.47 -24.72
C VAL A 242 -46.99 -11.06 -23.26
N THR A 243 -47.36 -11.93 -22.33
CA THR A 243 -47.29 -11.65 -20.88
C THR A 243 -45.84 -11.55 -20.39
N LEU A 244 -44.96 -12.44 -20.87
CA LEU A 244 -43.52 -12.38 -20.61
C LEU A 244 -42.90 -11.12 -21.21
N LEU A 245 -43.22 -10.79 -22.47
CA LEU A 245 -42.79 -9.56 -23.12
C LEU A 245 -43.31 -8.32 -22.39
N GLN A 246 -44.52 -8.33 -21.84
CA GLN A 246 -45.05 -7.24 -21.01
C GLN A 246 -44.28 -7.11 -19.70
N CYS A 247 -43.90 -8.22 -19.06
CA CYS A 247 -43.04 -8.20 -17.88
C CYS A 247 -41.66 -7.65 -18.21
N ASP A 248 -41.06 -8.08 -19.32
CA ASP A 248 -39.76 -7.61 -19.79
C ASP A 248 -39.80 -6.12 -20.14
N ILE A 249 -40.88 -5.65 -20.78
CA ILE A 249 -41.10 -4.23 -21.08
C ILE A 249 -41.17 -3.42 -19.78
N GLU A 250 -41.89 -3.90 -18.77
CA GLU A 250 -42.02 -3.19 -17.51
C GLU A 250 -40.70 -3.18 -16.73
N GLU A 251 -39.93 -4.27 -16.78
CA GLU A 251 -38.58 -4.32 -16.22
C GLU A 251 -37.63 -3.34 -16.94
N VAL A 252 -37.70 -3.27 -18.28
CA VAL A 252 -36.93 -2.32 -19.08
C VAL A 252 -37.32 -0.87 -18.77
N LYS A 253 -38.61 -0.57 -18.58
CA LYS A 253 -39.06 0.76 -18.15
C LYS A 253 -38.50 1.12 -16.77
N ASN A 254 -38.59 0.22 -15.80
CA ASN A 254 -38.05 0.44 -14.46
C ASN A 254 -36.53 0.69 -14.52
N LYS A 255 -35.80 -0.12 -15.28
CA LYS A 255 -34.36 0.09 -15.54
C LYS A 255 -34.09 1.44 -16.21
N THR A 256 -34.94 1.88 -17.13
CA THR A 256 -34.81 3.18 -17.81
C THR A 256 -34.98 4.34 -16.83
N VAL A 257 -35.94 4.26 -15.90
CA VAL A 257 -36.13 5.26 -14.84
C VAL A 257 -34.89 5.31 -13.92
N SER A 258 -34.38 4.15 -13.49
CA SER A 258 -33.16 4.10 -12.68
C SER A 258 -31.95 4.67 -13.42
N ILE A 259 -31.82 4.42 -14.73
CA ILE A 259 -30.76 5.02 -15.55
C ILE A 259 -30.90 6.55 -15.61
N GLN A 260 -32.12 7.08 -15.74
CA GLN A 260 -32.37 8.53 -15.73
C GLN A 260 -32.02 9.17 -14.39
N GLU A 261 -32.33 8.53 -13.27
CA GLU A 261 -31.91 9.00 -11.94
C GLU A 261 -30.38 9.01 -11.80
N ILE A 262 -29.71 7.93 -12.23
CA ILE A 262 -28.24 7.85 -12.24
C ILE A 262 -27.65 8.95 -13.13
N GLN A 263 -28.22 9.22 -14.30
CA GLN A 263 -27.79 10.30 -15.19
C GLN A 263 -27.95 11.68 -14.55
N SER A 264 -29.06 11.92 -13.83
CA SER A 264 -29.29 13.17 -13.09
C SER A 264 -28.23 13.35 -11.99
N GLN A 265 -27.96 12.31 -11.21
CA GLN A 265 -26.94 12.34 -10.15
C GLN A 265 -25.54 12.57 -10.73
N LEU A 266 -25.18 11.87 -11.81
CA LEU A 266 -23.91 12.07 -12.52
C LEU A 266 -23.77 13.51 -13.05
N SER A 267 -24.85 14.10 -13.56
CA SER A 267 -24.84 15.49 -14.04
C SER A 267 -24.58 16.47 -12.90
N VAL A 268 -25.22 16.29 -11.74
CA VAL A 268 -24.98 17.12 -10.54
C VAL A 268 -23.53 16.96 -10.07
N GLN A 269 -23.06 15.72 -9.92
CA GLN A 269 -21.69 15.44 -9.50
C GLN A 269 -20.65 16.04 -10.46
N THR A 270 -20.92 16.00 -11.77
CA THR A 270 -20.04 16.60 -12.78
C THR A 270 -19.95 18.11 -12.60
N HIS A 271 -21.06 18.79 -12.31
CA HIS A 271 -21.05 20.22 -12.02
C HIS A 271 -20.25 20.55 -10.76
N THR A 272 -20.46 19.83 -9.67
CA THR A 272 -19.70 20.01 -8.42
C THR A 272 -18.19 19.81 -8.64
N ASN A 273 -17.82 18.76 -9.37
CA ASN A 273 -16.42 18.50 -9.69
C ASN A 273 -15.80 19.64 -10.54
N ILE A 274 -16.57 20.24 -11.46
CA ILE A 274 -16.10 21.39 -12.26
C ILE A 274 -15.83 22.60 -11.36
N ASP A 275 -16.72 22.87 -10.40
CA ASP A 275 -16.55 23.97 -9.44
C ASP A 275 -15.30 23.76 -8.57
N ASP A 276 -15.11 22.54 -8.03
CA ASP A 276 -13.94 22.18 -7.22
C ASP A 276 -12.62 22.31 -8.02
N ILE A 277 -12.63 21.93 -9.30
CA ILE A 277 -11.49 22.08 -10.21
C ILE A 277 -11.21 23.58 -10.46
N SER A 278 -12.25 24.39 -10.63
CA SER A 278 -12.12 25.84 -10.81
C SER A 278 -11.46 26.50 -9.59
N ASP A 279 -11.93 26.18 -8.38
CA ASP A 279 -11.36 26.67 -7.13
C ASP A 279 -9.90 26.24 -6.95
N THR A 280 -9.60 24.98 -7.26
CA THR A 280 -8.23 24.45 -7.21
C THR A 280 -7.32 25.16 -8.20
N ARG A 281 -7.82 25.46 -9.40
CA ARG A 281 -7.08 26.22 -10.41
C ARG A 281 -6.80 27.65 -9.95
N MET A 282 -7.75 28.32 -9.31
CA MET A 282 -7.53 29.67 -8.75
C MET A 282 -6.42 29.65 -7.69
N LYS A 283 -6.47 28.70 -6.75
CA LYS A 283 -5.41 28.53 -5.73
C LYS A 283 -4.04 28.26 -6.35
N THR A 284 -4.00 27.45 -7.40
CA THR A 284 -2.76 27.14 -8.13
C THR A 284 -2.16 28.38 -8.79
N ASN A 285 -2.99 29.24 -9.41
CA ASN A 285 -2.53 30.50 -10.00
C ASN A 285 -1.96 31.47 -8.95
N THR A 286 -2.57 31.53 -7.77
CA THR A 286 -2.05 32.32 -6.64
C THR A 286 -0.67 31.80 -6.22
N LEU A 287 -0.54 30.49 -6.00
CA LEU A 287 0.75 29.88 -5.65
C LEU A 287 1.83 30.11 -6.72
N GLU A 288 1.47 30.08 -8.00
CA GLU A 288 2.41 30.35 -9.08
C GLU A 288 2.90 31.81 -9.04
N THR A 289 2.03 32.74 -8.64
CA THR A 289 2.38 34.16 -8.47
C THR A 289 3.33 34.33 -7.29
N ASP A 290 3.00 33.74 -6.14
CA ASP A 290 3.84 33.77 -4.94
C ASP A 290 5.23 33.17 -5.23
N MET A 291 5.29 32.07 -5.99
CA MET A 291 6.55 31.43 -6.35
C MET A 291 7.42 32.30 -7.27
N LYS A 292 6.82 33.14 -8.14
CA LYS A 292 7.55 34.13 -8.93
C LYS A 292 8.14 35.23 -8.05
N GLU A 293 7.41 35.66 -7.02
CA GLU A 293 7.91 36.64 -6.05
C GLU A 293 9.07 36.08 -5.23
N VAL A 294 8.93 34.86 -4.69
CA VAL A 294 10.01 34.16 -3.97
C VAL A 294 11.26 34.01 -4.84
N LYS A 295 11.09 33.65 -6.12
CA LYS A 295 12.22 33.54 -7.05
C LYS A 295 12.92 34.89 -7.25
N THR A 296 12.17 35.97 -7.31
CA THR A 296 12.73 37.33 -7.41
C THR A 296 13.54 37.67 -6.17
N ILE A 297 12.98 37.45 -4.96
CA ILE A 297 13.67 37.66 -3.68
C ILE A 297 14.97 36.84 -3.62
N LEU A 298 14.93 35.58 -4.05
CA LEU A 298 16.10 34.71 -4.05
C LEU A 298 17.22 35.25 -4.94
N THR A 299 16.88 35.77 -6.13
CA THR A 299 17.89 36.40 -7.01
C THR A 299 18.50 37.67 -6.41
N GLU A 300 17.73 38.46 -5.66
CA GLU A 300 18.27 39.63 -4.96
C GLU A 300 19.19 39.24 -3.79
N LEU A 301 18.81 38.22 -3.02
CA LEU A 301 19.63 37.70 -1.93
C LEU A 301 20.95 37.13 -2.46
N SER A 302 20.92 36.40 -3.58
CA SER A 302 22.15 35.92 -4.24
C SER A 302 23.09 37.07 -4.58
N LYS A 303 22.59 38.13 -5.23
CA LYS A 303 23.40 39.31 -5.57
C LYS A 303 23.99 39.99 -4.34
N LYS A 304 23.25 40.02 -3.22
CA LYS A 304 23.76 40.58 -1.95
C LYS A 304 24.85 39.67 -1.34
N SER A 305 24.67 38.35 -1.42
CA SER A 305 25.67 37.37 -0.98
C SER A 305 26.99 37.53 -1.74
N ASP A 306 26.93 37.69 -3.07
CA ASP A 306 28.11 37.88 -3.91
C ASP A 306 28.89 39.14 -3.50
N LYS A 307 28.18 40.26 -3.29
CA LYS A 307 28.81 41.51 -2.80
C LYS A 307 29.48 41.37 -1.44
N ILE A 308 28.92 40.56 -0.54
CA ILE A 308 29.52 40.29 0.76
C ILE A 308 30.78 39.44 0.58
N ALA A 309 30.75 38.43 -0.31
CA ALA A 309 31.92 37.62 -0.62
C ALA A 309 33.08 38.49 -1.16
N ASP A 310 32.80 39.36 -2.13
CA ASP A 310 33.78 40.31 -2.68
C ASP A 310 34.38 41.22 -1.60
N PHE A 311 33.54 41.73 -0.69
CA PHE A 311 33.98 42.57 0.43
C PHE A 311 34.88 41.80 1.41
N LEU A 312 34.56 40.55 1.71
CA LEU A 312 35.37 39.70 2.58
C LEU A 312 36.73 39.38 1.94
N GLU A 313 36.77 39.06 0.65
CA GLU A 313 38.02 38.81 -0.08
C GLU A 313 38.92 40.06 -0.09
N HIS A 314 38.35 41.24 -0.34
CA HIS A 314 39.09 42.50 -0.30
C HIS A 314 39.69 42.79 1.10
N ASN A 315 38.95 42.49 2.16
CA ASN A 315 39.45 42.68 3.53
C ASN A 315 40.50 41.63 3.93
N ASP A 316 40.41 40.40 3.44
CA ASP A 316 41.44 39.38 3.66
C ASP A 316 42.78 39.81 3.06
N ILE A 317 42.76 40.37 1.84
CA ILE A 317 43.95 40.94 1.19
C ILE A 317 44.54 42.06 2.04
N LYS A 318 43.72 43.04 2.47
CA LYS A 318 44.18 44.12 3.36
C LYS A 318 44.74 43.60 4.68
N GLY A 319 44.11 42.57 5.25
CA GLY A 319 44.57 41.92 6.47
C GLY A 319 45.97 41.31 6.31
N LYS A 320 46.23 40.64 5.19
CA LYS A 320 47.56 40.10 4.83
C LYS A 320 48.60 41.20 4.65
N ASP A 321 48.26 42.31 3.99
CA ASP A 321 49.16 43.45 3.83
C ASP A 321 49.54 44.07 5.18
N LEU A 322 48.55 44.28 6.06
CA LEU A 322 48.80 44.79 7.41
C LEU A 322 49.68 43.83 8.23
N LEU A 323 49.45 42.52 8.14
CA LEU A 323 50.32 41.52 8.77
C LEU A 323 51.76 41.60 8.24
N GLY A 324 51.93 41.84 6.93
CA GLY A 324 53.23 42.09 6.32
C GLY A 324 53.94 43.32 6.90
N VAL A 325 53.22 44.45 7.01
CA VAL A 325 53.73 45.69 7.63
C VAL A 325 54.12 45.46 9.09
N VAL A 326 53.25 44.80 9.87
CA VAL A 326 53.54 44.46 11.27
C VAL A 326 54.78 43.56 11.38
N GLY A 327 54.94 42.58 10.48
CA GLY A 327 56.12 41.72 10.41
C GLY A 327 57.41 42.51 10.16
N SER A 328 57.39 43.43 9.21
CA SER A 328 58.53 44.32 8.91
C SER A 328 58.86 45.24 10.10
N ASN A 329 57.85 45.86 10.70
CA ASN A 329 58.04 46.71 11.88
C ASN A 329 58.61 45.91 13.07
N LYS A 330 58.17 44.67 13.27
CA LYS A 330 58.72 43.78 14.30
C LYS A 330 60.22 43.53 14.08
N LYS A 331 60.66 43.29 12.84
CA LYS A 331 62.09 43.14 12.50
C LYS A 331 62.88 44.42 12.81
N ASN A 332 62.36 45.58 12.39
CA ASN A 332 63.00 46.87 12.65
C ASN A 332 63.16 47.14 14.16
N ILE A 333 62.16 46.81 14.98
CA ILE A 333 62.24 46.95 16.44
C ILE A 333 63.32 46.04 17.02
N ILE A 334 63.45 44.80 16.54
CA ILE A 334 64.51 43.88 16.99
C ILE A 334 65.89 44.43 16.63
N GLU A 335 66.08 44.97 15.43
CA GLU A 335 67.34 45.57 15.00
C GLU A 335 67.68 46.82 15.83
N LEU A 336 66.70 47.71 16.05
CA LEU A 336 66.87 48.89 16.89
C LEU A 336 67.23 48.53 18.34
N ARG A 337 66.61 47.50 18.92
CA ARG A 337 66.99 46.99 20.24
C ARG A 337 68.41 46.45 20.29
N SER A 338 68.85 45.77 19.23
CA SER A 338 70.21 45.23 19.14
C SER A 338 71.24 46.36 19.09
N ARG A 339 70.99 47.40 18.27
CA ARG A 339 71.81 48.62 18.24
C ARG A 339 71.81 49.37 19.57
N GLN A 340 70.66 49.47 20.24
CA GLN A 340 70.58 50.08 21.56
C GLN A 340 71.49 49.37 22.56
N TYR A 341 71.45 48.02 22.59
CA TYR A 341 72.30 47.22 23.47
C TYR A 341 73.79 47.44 23.19
N GLU A 342 74.18 47.54 21.92
CA GLU A 342 75.57 47.82 21.52
C GLU A 342 76.02 49.21 21.96
N VAL A 343 75.18 50.24 21.80
CA VAL A 343 75.44 51.59 22.30
C VAL A 343 75.57 51.61 23.82
N GLU A 344 74.67 50.93 24.54
CA GLU A 344 74.73 50.81 26.01
C GLU A 344 76.03 50.15 26.48
N LYS A 345 76.50 49.11 25.78
CA LYS A 345 77.80 48.48 26.03
C LYS A 345 78.97 49.45 25.80
N ASN A 346 78.98 50.14 24.66
CA ASN A 346 80.03 51.12 24.36
C ASN A 346 80.08 52.25 25.39
N ILE A 347 78.92 52.69 25.91
CA ILE A 347 78.85 53.69 26.99
C ILE A 347 79.49 53.15 28.28
N LEU A 348 79.28 51.88 28.62
CA LEU A 348 79.91 51.25 29.78
C LEU A 348 81.44 51.18 29.62
N ASP A 349 81.92 50.78 28.45
CA ASP A 349 83.35 50.72 28.13
C ASP A 349 83.99 52.11 28.22
N ILE A 350 83.38 53.13 27.60
CA ILE A 350 83.85 54.53 27.68
C ILE A 350 83.86 55.02 29.13
N LYS A 351 82.85 54.70 29.95
CA LYS A 351 82.83 55.08 31.38
C LYS A 351 83.99 54.42 32.15
N SER A 352 84.31 53.18 31.83
CA SER A 352 85.47 52.47 32.41
C SER A 352 86.77 53.16 32.02
N ASP A 353 86.96 53.43 30.72
CA ASP A 353 88.14 54.14 30.19
C ASP A 353 88.29 55.53 30.81
N LEU A 354 87.19 56.29 30.91
CA LEU A 354 87.18 57.62 31.52
C LEU A 354 87.56 57.56 33.01
N SER A 355 87.17 56.51 33.73
CA SER A 355 87.56 56.30 35.13
C SER A 355 89.05 56.01 35.25
N SER A 356 89.61 55.19 34.35
CA SER A 356 91.05 54.92 34.26
C SER A 356 91.87 56.18 33.95
N VAL A 357 91.45 56.97 32.95
CA VAL A 357 92.09 58.25 32.60
C VAL A 357 92.02 59.22 33.77
N LYS A 358 90.87 59.31 34.46
CA LYS A 358 90.72 60.18 35.64
C LYS A 358 91.67 59.78 36.77
N GLU A 359 91.90 58.47 36.97
CA GLU A 359 92.89 57.96 37.92
C GLU A 359 94.33 58.30 37.50
N GLN A 360 94.67 58.12 36.22
CA GLN A 360 95.99 58.48 35.68
C GLN A 360 96.28 59.98 35.81
N VAL A 361 95.31 60.84 35.46
CA VAL A 361 95.41 62.29 35.63
C VAL A 361 95.55 62.64 37.12
N GLY A 362 94.84 61.94 38.01
CA GLY A 362 95.01 62.07 39.46
C GLY A 362 96.45 61.81 39.90
N LYS A 363 97.03 60.68 39.48
CA LYS A 363 98.43 60.31 39.79
C LYS A 363 99.42 61.34 39.22
N HIS A 364 99.24 61.76 37.98
CA HIS A 364 100.14 62.73 37.36
C HIS A 364 100.05 64.11 38.01
N LYS A 365 98.86 64.53 38.43
CA LYS A 365 98.66 65.76 39.20
C LYS A 365 99.38 65.69 40.55
N GLU A 366 99.32 64.55 41.23
CA GLU A 366 100.04 64.32 42.49
C GLU A 366 101.56 64.32 42.30
N GLU A 367 102.08 63.64 41.27
CA GLU A 367 103.51 63.69 40.89
C GLU A 367 103.98 65.11 40.56
N THR A 368 103.17 65.88 39.83
CA THR A 368 103.51 67.27 39.46
C THR A 368 103.50 68.18 40.68
N THR A 369 102.54 67.99 41.60
CA THR A 369 102.47 68.75 42.85
C THR A 369 103.68 68.47 43.74
N ASN A 370 104.07 67.19 43.88
CA ASN A 370 105.26 66.79 44.62
C ASN A 370 106.55 67.35 44.01
N LYS A 371 106.67 67.42 42.69
CA LYS A 371 107.83 68.05 42.02
C LYS A 371 107.87 69.57 42.19
N LEU A 372 106.72 70.23 42.27
CA LEU A 372 106.64 71.67 42.51
C LEU A 372 107.02 72.04 43.95
N GLU A 373 106.68 71.21 44.94
CA GLU A 373 107.07 71.42 46.34
C GLU A 373 108.57 71.23 46.60
N GLN A 374 109.31 70.58 45.70
CA GLN A 374 110.77 70.37 45.80
C GLN A 374 111.61 71.53 45.23
N LEU A 375 110.98 72.57 44.67
CA LEU A 375 111.70 73.72 44.12
C LEU A 375 111.87 74.82 45.18
N GLU A 376 113.03 74.85 45.85
CA GLU A 376 113.47 76.01 46.64
C GLU A 376 114.05 77.09 45.72
N VAL A 377 113.35 78.23 45.61
CA VAL A 377 113.81 79.41 44.89
C VAL A 377 114.38 80.40 45.91
N THR A 378 115.69 80.64 45.83
CA THR A 378 116.37 81.70 46.60
C THR A 378 116.78 82.82 45.64
N VAL A 379 116.46 84.06 46.03
CA VAL A 379 116.76 85.27 45.26
C VAL A 379 117.81 86.06 46.04
N GLU A 380 118.97 86.27 45.44
CA GLU A 380 120.03 87.13 45.99
C GLU A 380 120.17 88.38 45.11
N GLU A 381 120.05 89.55 45.72
CA GLU A 381 120.21 90.85 45.05
C GLU A 381 121.65 91.33 45.19
N ASN A 382 122.28 91.71 44.08
CA ASN A 382 123.65 92.21 44.06
C ASN A 382 123.70 93.54 43.28
N GLU A 383 124.09 94.62 43.95
CA GLU A 383 124.19 95.97 43.36
C GLU A 383 125.65 96.35 43.11
N GLN A 384 126.00 96.55 41.83
CA GLN A 384 127.23 97.23 41.43
C GLN A 384 126.91 98.29 40.36
N GLU A 385 127.38 99.52 40.60
CA GLU A 385 127.42 100.64 39.64
C GLU A 385 126.08 101.06 39.03
N GLY A 386 125.07 101.30 39.86
CA GLY A 386 123.86 102.04 39.46
C GLY A 386 122.91 101.28 38.51
N LYS A 387 123.02 99.95 38.44
CA LYS A 387 122.02 99.06 37.84
C LYS A 387 121.82 97.84 38.75
N THR A 388 120.58 97.59 39.18
CA THR A 388 120.19 96.40 39.95
C THR A 388 120.02 95.22 38.98
N TYR A 389 120.73 94.12 39.22
CA TYR A 389 120.56 92.87 38.50
C TYR A 389 119.93 91.84 39.43
N ILE A 390 118.75 91.31 39.05
CA ILE A 390 118.12 90.19 39.76
C ILE A 390 118.62 88.92 39.08
N ILE A 391 119.46 88.16 39.78
CA ILE A 391 119.90 86.83 39.34
C ILE A 391 119.02 85.82 40.07
N VAL A 392 118.12 85.16 39.33
CA VAL A 392 117.32 84.05 39.86
C VAL A 392 118.09 82.76 39.61
N CYS A 393 118.63 82.17 40.67
CA CYS A 393 119.26 80.86 40.63
C CYS A 393 118.20 79.80 40.98
N VAL A 394 117.83 78.95 40.01
CA VAL A 394 117.00 77.78 40.26
C VAL A 394 117.92 76.59 40.46
N TYR A 395 117.95 76.04 41.67
CA TYR A 395 118.70 74.83 41.96
C TYR A 395 117.84 73.61 41.60
N TYR A 396 118.37 72.78 40.71
CA TYR A 396 117.79 71.48 40.38
C TYR A 396 118.64 70.42 41.09
N ASP A 397 118.18 69.93 42.23
CA ASP A 397 118.80 68.77 42.86
C ASP A 397 118.37 67.52 42.09
N LYS A 398 119.33 66.67 41.75
CA LYS A 398 119.17 65.63 40.73
C LYS A 398 118.43 64.39 41.23
#